data_AF-A0A378B244-F1
#
_entry.id   AF-A0A378B244-F1
#
_cell.length_a   1.000
_cell.length_b   1.000
_cell.length_c   1.000
_cell.angle_alpha   90.00
_cell.angle_beta   90.00
_cell.angle_gamma   90.00
#
_symmetry.space_group_name_H-M   'P 1'
#
loop_
_entity.id
_entity.type
_entity.pdbx_description
1 polymer ?
#
loop_
_entity_poly.entity_id
_entity_poly.type
_entity_poly.pdbx_seq_one_letter_code
_entity_poly.pdbx_strand_id
1 'polypeptide(L)'
;MWRWPASRSTNSVSPGVTVESYQQREYPYGAELAHVVGYVSKINDSDLQRLAKNGEEENYAADRNIGKQGIEGYYEKALHGTTGYQEVEVDNHGRVVRLLKEVPPVAGKNIYLTLDLHLQQYI
;
A
#
# COMPACT_ATOMS: atom_id res chain seq x y z
N MET A 1 -15.19 2.61 5.46
CA MET A 1 -14.19 2.41 6.55
C MET A 1 -12.97 1.78 5.88
N TRP A 2 -11.87 2.52 5.75
CA TRP A 2 -10.71 2.12 4.95
C TRP A 2 -9.59 1.64 5.88
N ARG A 3 -9.44 0.32 6.04
CA ARG A 3 -8.39 -0.25 6.88
C ARG A 3 -7.15 -0.56 6.04
N TRP A 4 -6.00 -0.12 6.54
CA TRP A 4 -4.68 -0.58 6.13
C TRP A 4 -4.19 -1.57 7.21
N PRO A 5 -3.76 -2.76 6.84
CA PRO A 5 -2.64 -3.37 7.54
C PRO A 5 -1.64 -3.93 6.53
N ALA A 6 -0.36 -3.63 6.71
CA ALA A 6 0.66 -4.39 6.00
C ALA A 6 0.87 -5.73 6.74
N SER A 7 0.64 -6.84 6.06
CA SER A 7 1.18 -8.12 6.49
C SER A 7 1.16 -9.03 5.28
N ARG A 8 2.35 -9.35 4.78
CA ARG A 8 2.53 -10.38 3.75
C ARG A 8 2.29 -11.72 4.42
N SER A 9 1.25 -12.44 4.01
CA SER A 9 1.10 -13.86 4.37
C SER A 9 1.51 -14.69 3.16
N THR A 10 2.56 -15.50 3.35
CA THR A 10 3.09 -16.39 2.33
C THR A 10 2.83 -17.82 2.79
N ASN A 11 1.92 -18.54 2.12
CA ASN A 11 1.67 -19.96 2.39
C ASN A 11 2.12 -20.81 1.19
N SER A 12 2.87 -21.89 1.47
CA SER A 12 3.22 -22.90 0.47
C SER A 12 2.10 -23.92 0.33
N VAL A 13 1.57 -24.09 -0.89
CA VAL A 13 0.46 -25.02 -1.18
C VAL A 13 0.96 -26.32 -1.79
N SER A 14 2.11 -26.30 -2.48
CA SER A 14 2.79 -27.46 -3.08
C SER A 14 4.26 -27.12 -3.38
N PRO A 15 5.15 -28.11 -3.62
CA PRO A 15 6.55 -27.84 -3.95
C PRO A 15 6.68 -26.90 -5.16
N GLY A 16 7.29 -25.73 -4.97
CA GLY A 16 7.44 -24.71 -6.01
C GLY A 16 6.25 -23.77 -6.22
N VAL A 17 5.15 -23.91 -5.48
CA VAL A 17 3.97 -23.03 -5.55
C VAL A 17 3.83 -22.23 -4.27
N THR A 18 3.92 -20.91 -4.42
CA THR A 18 3.79 -19.93 -3.34
C THR A 18 2.52 -19.12 -3.56
N VAL A 19 1.65 -19.04 -2.56
CA VAL A 19 0.49 -18.13 -2.56
C VAL A 19 0.84 -16.90 -1.76
N GLU A 20 0.68 -15.74 -2.39
CA GLU A 20 0.90 -14.43 -1.78
C GLU A 20 -0.42 -13.64 -1.80
N SER A 21 -0.83 -13.13 -0.64
CA SER A 21 -1.99 -12.25 -0.51
C SER A 21 -1.57 -10.79 -0.67
N TYR A 22 -2.21 -10.07 -1.59
CA TYR A 22 -2.04 -8.62 -1.77
C TYR A 22 -3.35 -7.90 -1.50
N GLN A 23 -3.29 -6.76 -0.82
CA GLN A 23 -4.45 -5.90 -0.69
C GLN A 23 -4.57 -5.03 -1.95
N GLN A 24 -5.74 -5.07 -2.58
CA GLN A 24 -6.06 -4.27 -3.75
C GLN A 24 -7.05 -3.16 -3.38
N ARG A 25 -6.92 -2.02 -4.05
CA ARG A 25 -7.85 -0.90 -3.89
C ARG A 25 -9.11 -1.13 -4.71
N GLU A 26 -10.25 -0.82 -4.12
CA GLU A 26 -11.57 -0.95 -4.74
C GLU A 26 -12.27 0.41 -4.72
N TYR A 27 -12.91 0.76 -5.85
CA TYR A 27 -13.62 2.02 -6.04
C TYR A 27 -15.08 1.72 -6.41
N PRO A 28 -15.98 1.53 -5.42
CA PRO A 28 -17.34 1.05 -5.67
C PRO A 28 -18.18 1.96 -6.57
N TYR A 29 -17.88 3.26 -6.59
CA TYR A 29 -18.61 4.28 -7.36
C TYR A 29 -17.91 4.67 -8.67
N GLY A 30 -16.78 4.01 -8.99
CA GLY A 30 -16.09 4.14 -10.27
C GLY A 30 -15.95 5.58 -10.80
N ALA A 31 -16.50 5.80 -12.00
CA ALA A 31 -16.35 7.04 -12.77
C ALA A 31 -16.89 8.30 -12.06
N GLU A 32 -17.94 8.16 -11.26
CA GLU A 32 -18.64 9.28 -10.59
C GLU A 32 -17.71 10.04 -9.62
N LEU A 33 -16.71 9.32 -9.07
CA LEU A 33 -15.75 9.84 -8.11
C LEU A 33 -14.31 9.88 -8.64
N ALA A 34 -14.07 9.50 -9.89
CA ALA A 34 -12.73 9.22 -10.41
C ALA A 34 -11.76 10.41 -10.28
N HIS A 35 -12.22 11.64 -10.51
CA HIS A 35 -11.36 12.82 -10.44
C HIS A 35 -11.11 13.29 -9.00
N VAL A 36 -12.15 13.23 -8.14
CA VAL A 36 -12.07 13.72 -6.76
C VAL A 36 -11.35 12.72 -5.87
N VAL A 37 -11.79 11.46 -5.87
CA VAL A 37 -11.14 10.39 -5.09
C VAL A 37 -9.79 10.05 -5.70
N GLY A 38 -9.72 9.99 -7.03
CA GLY A 38 -8.51 9.56 -7.73
C GLY A 38 -8.33 8.04 -7.68
N TYR A 39 -7.09 7.62 -7.89
CA TYR A 39 -6.75 6.20 -7.91
C TYR A 39 -5.31 5.97 -7.44
N VAL A 40 -5.03 4.73 -7.03
CA VAL A 40 -3.67 4.21 -6.85
C VAL A 40 -3.25 3.43 -8.09
N SER A 41 -2.00 3.52 -8.49
CA SER A 41 -1.44 2.66 -9.55
C SER A 41 0.02 2.36 -9.31
N LYS A 42 0.60 1.53 -10.18
CA LYS A 42 1.97 1.06 -10.05
C LYS A 42 2.94 2.23 -9.92
N ILE A 43 3.86 2.10 -8.97
CA ILE A 43 4.99 3.02 -8.79
C ILE A 43 5.84 3.01 -10.06
N ASN A 44 6.15 4.21 -10.56
CA ASN A 44 7.01 4.45 -11.70
C ASN A 44 8.25 5.26 -11.28
N ASP A 45 9.19 5.44 -12.20
CA ASP A 45 10.47 6.11 -11.92
C ASP A 45 10.31 7.54 -11.39
N SER A 46 9.29 8.26 -11.86
CA SER A 46 9.01 9.63 -11.38
C SER A 46 8.51 9.65 -9.94
N ASP A 47 7.74 8.64 -9.51
CA ASP A 47 7.34 8.51 -8.11
C ASP A 47 8.54 8.15 -7.24
N LEU A 48 9.40 7.24 -7.70
CA LEU A 48 10.63 6.86 -6.97
C LEU A 48 11.52 8.08 -6.74
N GLN A 49 11.76 8.89 -7.79
CA GLN A 49 12.51 10.13 -7.66
C GLN A 49 11.86 11.11 -6.68
N ARG A 50 10.52 11.21 -6.69
CA ARG A 50 9.77 12.05 -5.74
C ARG A 50 9.92 11.54 -4.31
N LEU A 51 9.79 10.24 -4.09
CA LEU A 51 9.95 9.59 -2.79
C LEU A 51 11.38 9.77 -2.27
N ALA A 52 12.39 9.57 -3.11
CA ALA A 52 13.79 9.79 -2.79
C ALA A 52 14.04 11.24 -2.34
N LYS A 53 13.54 12.20 -3.12
CA LYS A 53 13.65 13.64 -2.81
C LYS A 53 12.97 14.00 -1.48
N ASN A 54 11.90 13.30 -1.12
CA ASN A 54 11.17 13.52 0.11
C ASN A 54 11.72 12.73 1.31
N GLY A 55 12.73 11.86 1.11
CA GLY A 55 13.25 10.96 2.14
C GLY A 55 12.27 9.86 2.55
N GLU A 56 11.39 9.44 1.63
CA GLU A 56 10.31 8.47 1.89
C GLU A 56 10.58 7.10 1.28
N GLU A 57 11.66 6.92 0.52
CA GLU A 57 12.00 5.67 -0.21
C GLU A 57 11.95 4.41 0.66
N GLU A 58 12.53 4.44 1.86
CA GLU A 58 12.55 3.27 2.75
C GLU A 58 11.15 2.81 3.14
N ASN A 59 10.22 3.75 3.35
CA ASN A 59 8.86 3.44 3.74
C ASN A 59 8.06 2.78 2.60
N TYR A 60 8.52 2.90 1.35
CA TYR A 60 7.86 2.34 0.16
C TYR A 60 8.65 1.18 -0.45
N ALA A 61 9.71 0.69 0.21
CA ALA A 61 10.61 -0.34 -0.34
C ALA A 61 9.90 -1.67 -0.68
N ALA A 62 8.81 -1.98 0.03
CA ALA A 62 7.99 -3.18 -0.20
C ALA A 62 6.70 -2.88 -0.99
N ASP A 63 6.42 -1.62 -1.29
CA ASP A 63 5.19 -1.19 -1.94
C ASP A 63 5.30 -1.26 -3.46
N ARG A 64 4.16 -1.53 -4.10
CA ARG A 64 4.06 -1.60 -5.57
C ARG A 64 3.18 -0.52 -6.17
N ASN A 65 2.29 0.06 -5.37
CA ASN A 65 1.29 1.03 -5.81
C ASN A 65 1.37 2.29 -4.95
N ILE A 66 1.01 3.43 -5.54
CA ILE A 66 0.98 4.74 -4.89
C ILE A 66 -0.20 5.54 -5.43
N GLY A 67 -0.78 6.43 -4.60
CA GLY A 67 -1.78 7.40 -5.00
C GLY A 67 -1.27 8.33 -6.09
N LYS A 68 -2.01 8.39 -7.20
CA LYS A 68 -1.64 9.17 -8.39
C LYS A 68 -2.37 10.50 -8.51
N GLN A 69 -3.63 10.54 -8.09
CA GLN A 69 -4.51 11.68 -8.30
C GLN A 69 -5.51 11.80 -7.16
N GLY A 70 -6.19 12.95 -7.10
CA GLY A 70 -7.31 13.16 -6.19
C GLY A 70 -6.90 13.05 -4.73
N ILE A 71 -7.83 12.59 -3.91
CA ILE A 71 -7.61 12.31 -2.49
C ILE A 71 -6.53 11.26 -2.27
N GLU A 72 -6.48 10.19 -3.08
CA GLU A 72 -5.47 9.14 -2.96
C GLU A 72 -4.06 9.73 -3.09
N GLY A 73 -3.80 10.54 -4.11
CA GLY A 73 -2.49 11.16 -4.31
C GLY A 73 -2.18 12.30 -3.33
N TYR A 74 -3.17 13.13 -2.99
CA TYR A 74 -2.96 14.29 -2.11
C TYR A 74 -2.71 13.87 -0.66
N TYR A 75 -3.47 12.89 -0.17
CA TYR A 75 -3.34 12.37 1.20
C TYR A 75 -2.53 11.08 1.30
N GLU A 76 -1.75 10.74 0.27
CA GLU A 76 -0.95 9.51 0.17
C GLU A 76 -0.20 9.20 1.48
N LYS A 77 0.55 10.18 2.01
CA LYS A 77 1.32 10.00 3.24
C LYS A 77 0.47 9.64 4.46
N ALA A 78 -0.75 10.18 4.54
CA ALA A 78 -1.67 9.84 5.62
C ALA A 78 -2.33 8.48 5.39
N LEU A 79 -2.62 8.12 4.15
CA LEU A 79 -3.31 6.90 3.74
C LEU A 79 -2.42 5.65 3.71
N HIS A 80 -1.13 5.81 3.40
CA HIS A 80 -0.14 4.73 3.31
C HIS A 80 0.25 4.20 4.70
N GLY A 81 0.52 5.10 5.65
CA GLY A 81 0.97 4.72 6.99
C GLY A 81 2.47 4.44 7.03
N THR A 82 2.88 3.39 7.73
CA THR A 82 4.30 3.06 7.90
C THR A 82 4.55 1.58 7.72
N THR A 83 5.49 1.25 6.85
CA THR A 83 5.89 -0.12 6.54
C THR A 83 6.70 -0.71 7.68
N GLY A 84 6.40 -1.97 8.00
CA GLY A 84 7.11 -2.77 8.99
C GLY A 84 8.23 -3.56 8.32
N TYR A 85 9.04 -4.23 9.12
CA TYR A 85 10.13 -5.05 8.60
C TYR A 85 10.39 -6.26 9.46
N GLN A 86 11.05 -7.25 8.87
CA GLN A 86 11.49 -8.47 9.53
C GLN A 86 12.99 -8.62 9.36
N GLU A 87 13.70 -8.80 10.48
CA GLU A 87 15.10 -9.20 10.50
C GLU A 87 15.13 -10.73 10.51
N VAL A 88 15.64 -11.33 9.44
CA VAL A 88 15.69 -12.79 9.25
C VAL A 88 17.13 -13.27 9.12
N GLU A 89 17.43 -14.40 9.74
CA GLU A 89 18.66 -15.14 9.55
C GLU A 89 18.50 -16.07 8.34
N VAL A 90 19.51 -16.08 7.47
CA VAL A 90 19.52 -16.88 6.24
C VAL A 90 20.71 -17.85 6.22
N ASP A 91 20.50 -19.03 5.65
CA ASP A 91 21.59 -19.98 5.39
C ASP A 91 22.46 -19.56 4.19
N ASN A 92 23.53 -20.31 3.93
CA ASN A 92 24.42 -20.09 2.78
C ASN A 92 23.74 -20.29 1.41
N HIS A 93 22.51 -20.81 1.37
CA HIS A 93 21.68 -20.96 0.17
C HIS A 93 20.60 -19.88 0.08
N GLY A 94 20.58 -18.90 1.01
CA GLY A 94 19.61 -17.80 1.04
C GLY A 94 18.23 -18.18 1.59
N ARG A 95 18.08 -19.35 2.21
CA ARG A 95 16.82 -19.77 2.82
C ARG A 95 16.69 -19.17 4.21
N VAL A 96 15.51 -18.65 4.52
CA VAL A 96 15.19 -18.13 5.86
C VAL A 96 15.20 -19.30 6.84
N VAL A 97 16.10 -19.25 7.83
CA VAL A 97 16.24 -20.27 8.88
C VAL A 97 15.64 -19.83 10.21
N ARG A 98 15.59 -18.52 10.48
CA ARG A 98 15.04 -17.97 11.73
C ARG A 98 14.60 -16.52 11.57
N LEU A 99 13.53 -16.15 12.26
CA LEU A 99 13.12 -14.75 12.47
C LEU A 99 13.80 -14.22 13.74
N LEU A 100 14.58 -13.14 13.62
CA LEU A 100 15.29 -12.52 14.74
C LEU A 100 14.46 -11.42 15.40
N LYS A 101 13.79 -10.61 14.58
CA LYS A 101 12.98 -9.49 15.03
C LYS A 101 11.93 -9.15 13.98
N GLU A 102 10.77 -8.73 14.46
CA GLU A 102 9.68 -8.26 13.62
C GLU A 102 9.18 -6.94 14.18
N VAL A 103 9.08 -5.95 13.30
CA VAL A 103 8.41 -4.69 13.58
C VAL A 103 7.16 -4.66 12.72
N PRO A 104 5.97 -4.80 13.31
CA PRO A 104 4.74 -4.78 12.54
C PRO A 104 4.53 -3.39 11.93
N PRO A 105 3.93 -3.31 10.74
CA PRO A 105 3.59 -2.03 10.12
C PRO A 105 2.45 -1.34 10.84
N VAL A 106 2.38 -0.03 10.61
CA VAL A 106 1.31 0.82 11.13
C VAL A 106 0.38 1.20 9.98
N ALA A 107 -0.90 0.89 10.18
CA ALA A 107 -1.97 1.26 9.28
C ALA A 107 -1.98 2.77 8.98
N GLY A 108 -2.18 3.14 7.72
CA GLY A 108 -2.58 4.48 7.35
C GLY A 108 -3.93 4.89 7.99
N LYS A 109 -4.16 6.19 8.01
CA LYS A 109 -5.33 6.82 8.65
C LYS A 109 -6.56 6.72 7.75
N ASN A 110 -7.70 6.50 8.39
CA ASN A 110 -8.99 6.74 7.76
C ASN A 110 -9.18 8.24 7.49
N ILE A 111 -9.68 8.57 6.31
CA ILE A 111 -10.06 9.94 5.94
C ILE A 111 -11.57 9.99 5.78
N TYR A 112 -12.18 11.04 6.34
CA TYR A 112 -13.58 11.37 6.18
C TYR A 112 -13.66 12.62 5.33
N LEU A 113 -14.38 12.53 4.21
CA LEU A 113 -14.54 13.63 3.26
C LEU A 113 -15.83 14.39 3.57
N THR A 114 -15.83 15.67 3.25
CA THR A 114 -17.04 16.51 3.27
C THR A 114 -17.90 16.31 2.02
N LEU A 115 -17.51 15.40 1.12
CA LEU A 115 -18.22 15.09 -0.12
C LEU A 115 -19.52 14.37 0.20
N ASP A 116 -20.65 14.90 -0.28
CA ASP A 116 -21.92 14.19 -0.29
C ASP A 116 -21.99 13.30 -1.54
N LEU A 117 -22.07 12.00 -1.32
CA LEU A 117 -22.09 11.01 -2.40
C LEU A 117 -23.34 11.17 -3.29
N HIS A 118 -24.52 11.36 -2.69
CA HIS A 118 -25.76 11.42 -3.45
C HIS A 118 -25.83 12.69 -4.30
N LEU A 119 -25.36 13.82 -3.76
CA LEU A 119 -25.25 15.04 -4.54
C LEU A 119 -24.28 14.89 -5.71
N GLN A 120 -23.13 14.25 -5.49
CA GLN A 120 -22.13 14.02 -6.52
C GLN A 120 -22.63 13.07 -7.63
N GLN A 121 -23.48 12.10 -7.31
CA GLN A 121 -24.10 11.19 -8.29
C GLN A 121 -25.25 11.83 -9.07
N TYR A 122 -25.87 12.87 -8.52
CA TYR A 122 -26.97 13.57 -9.16
C TYR A 122 -26.49 14.53 -10.28
N ILE A 123 -25.28 15.09 -10.13
CA ILE A 123 -24.67 16.06 -11.05
C ILE A 123 -23.98 15.32 -12.21
#